data_AF-A0A385SRX4-F1
#
_entry.id   AF-A0A385SRX4-F1
#
_cell.length_a   1.000
_cell.length_b   1.000
_cell.length_c   1.000
_cell.angle_alpha   90.00
_cell.angle_beta   90.00
_cell.angle_gamma   90.00
#
_symmetry.space_group_name_H-M   'P 1'
#
loop_
_entity.id
_entity.type
_entity.pdbx_description
1 polymer ?
#
loop_
_entity_poly.entity_id
_entity_poly.type
_entity_poly.pdbx_seq_one_letter_code
_entity_poly.pdbx_strand_id
1 'polypeptide(L)'
;MLDQGTLNATGLIALSVFFLVGSLSLYSLVKDNRLIRFKGKSLEKNKILMSSLLRNKFKTDLLYEGDQIMTYYRRGSLWGFAMRIIVLLDDEDVLINVSRFNQIGIKSPFHGVSSNKLSRSLIEDFEKLETGALMD
;
A
#
# COMPACT_ATOMS: atom_id res chain seq x y z
N MET A 1 14.84 33.39 -30.97
CA MET A 1 15.83 32.29 -30.97
C MET A 1 16.04 31.90 -29.51
N LEU A 2 15.76 30.65 -29.13
CA LEU A 2 16.18 30.16 -27.81
C LEU A 2 17.70 30.00 -27.86
N ASP A 3 18.42 30.58 -26.89
CA ASP A 3 19.87 30.46 -26.77
C ASP A 3 20.27 28.99 -26.46
N GLN A 4 21.41 28.55 -26.98
CA GLN A 4 21.96 27.20 -26.76
C GLN A 4 22.04 26.85 -25.27
N GLY A 5 22.31 27.82 -24.38
CA GLY A 5 22.30 27.62 -22.93
C GLY A 5 20.91 27.19 -22.40
N THR A 6 19.84 27.76 -22.93
CA THR A 6 18.46 27.42 -22.54
C THR A 6 18.04 26.04 -23.07
N LEU A 7 18.41 25.70 -24.30
CA LEU A 7 18.15 24.37 -24.89
C LEU A 7 18.86 23.25 -24.11
N ASN A 8 20.10 23.48 -23.67
CA ASN A 8 20.86 22.54 -22.85
C ASN A 8 20.24 22.34 -21.46
N ALA A 9 19.81 23.43 -20.82
CA ALA A 9 19.12 23.35 -19.52
C ALA A 9 17.78 22.60 -19.63
N THR A 10 16.96 22.89 -20.65
CA THR A 10 15.70 22.17 -20.89
C THR A 10 15.94 20.68 -21.16
N GLY A 11 16.97 20.34 -21.94
CA GLY A 11 17.35 18.95 -22.18
C GLY A 11 17.78 18.22 -20.90
N LEU A 12 18.60 18.86 -20.06
CA LEU A 12 19.02 18.30 -18.76
C LEU A 12 17.85 18.11 -17.80
N ILE A 13 16.90 19.05 -17.76
CA ILE A 13 15.68 18.93 -16.94
C ILE A 13 14.85 17.75 -17.43
N ALA A 14 14.60 17.64 -18.73
CA ALA A 14 13.83 16.53 -19.30
C ALA A 14 14.51 15.17 -19.01
N LEU A 15 15.82 15.08 -19.17
CA LEU A 15 16.59 13.88 -18.87
C LEU A 15 16.53 13.52 -17.38
N SER A 16 16.62 14.52 -16.50
CA SER A 16 16.52 14.32 -15.05
C SER A 16 15.14 13.79 -14.65
N VAL A 17 14.07 14.34 -15.21
CA VAL A 17 12.69 13.85 -14.98
C VAL A 17 12.54 12.42 -15.50
N PHE A 18 13.08 12.11 -16.68
CA PHE A 18 13.05 10.77 -17.24
C PHE A 18 13.75 9.75 -16.32
N PHE A 19 14.97 10.03 -15.87
CA PHE A 19 15.69 9.16 -14.93
C PHE A 19 14.98 9.02 -13.60
N LEU A 20 14.38 10.09 -13.08
CA LEU A 20 13.62 10.06 -11.83
C LEU A 20 12.41 9.12 -11.95
N VAL A 21 11.59 9.29 -13.00
CA VAL A 21 10.41 8.44 -13.25
C VAL A 21 10.81 6.99 -13.50
N GLY A 22 11.88 6.76 -14.26
CA GLY A 22 12.42 5.41 -14.51
C GLY A 22 12.88 4.72 -13.22
N SER A 23 13.64 5.43 -12.39
CA SER A 23 14.16 4.91 -11.11
C SER A 23 13.03 4.60 -10.12
N LEU A 24 12.02 5.46 -10.04
CA LEU A 24 10.83 5.23 -9.20
C LEU A 24 10.00 4.05 -9.69
N SER A 25 9.86 3.90 -11.01
CA SER A 25 9.16 2.75 -11.60
C SER A 25 9.88 1.45 -11.26
N LEU A 26 11.21 1.42 -11.40
CA LEU A 26 12.03 0.26 -11.04
C LEU A 26 11.95 -0.06 -9.55
N TYR A 27 12.10 0.95 -8.68
CA TYR A 27 11.93 0.79 -7.23
C TYR A 27 10.57 0.19 -6.89
N SER A 28 9.51 0.73 -7.50
CA SER A 28 8.15 0.26 -7.22
C SER A 28 7.95 -1.16 -7.72
N LEU A 29 8.52 -1.55 -8.87
CA LEU A 29 8.47 -2.91 -9.39
C LEU A 29 9.18 -3.93 -8.46
N VAL A 30 10.35 -3.58 -7.94
CA VAL A 30 11.10 -4.45 -6.98
C VAL A 30 10.36 -4.62 -5.65
N LYS A 31 9.59 -3.60 -5.26
CA LYS A 31 8.78 -3.60 -4.04
C LYS A 31 7.35 -4.09 -4.28
N ASP A 32 6.96 -4.34 -5.51
CA ASP A 32 5.61 -4.72 -5.85
C ASP A 32 5.29 -6.12 -5.31
N ASN A 33 4.03 -6.32 -4.90
CA ASN A 33 3.51 -7.57 -4.34
C ASN A 33 4.31 -8.15 -3.16
N ARG A 34 5.21 -7.38 -2.53
CA ARG A 34 5.89 -7.82 -1.31
C ARG A 34 4.89 -7.90 -0.17
N LEU A 35 4.88 -9.04 0.51
CA LEU A 35 4.22 -9.22 1.78
C LEU A 35 5.15 -8.70 2.88
N ILE A 36 4.65 -7.80 3.70
CA ILE A 36 5.35 -7.30 4.88
C ILE A 36 4.86 -8.12 6.06
N ARG A 37 5.75 -8.92 6.64
CA ARG A 37 5.50 -9.72 7.84
C ARG A 37 5.75 -8.89 9.08
N PHE A 38 4.87 -8.99 10.06
CA PHE A 38 5.05 -8.46 11.41
C PHE A 38 4.46 -9.45 12.42
N LYS A 39 4.90 -9.34 13.68
CA LYS A 39 4.46 -10.23 14.76
C LYS A 39 3.08 -9.82 15.27
N GLY A 40 2.24 -10.82 15.51
CA GLY A 40 0.93 -10.67 16.12
C GLY A 40 0.80 -11.49 17.40
N LYS A 41 -0.44 -11.81 17.76
CA LYS A 41 -0.84 -12.74 18.83
C LYS A 41 -1.30 -14.05 18.21
N SER A 42 -2.28 -14.74 18.79
CA SER A 42 -2.87 -15.94 18.18
C SER A 42 -3.64 -15.61 16.90
N LEU A 43 -3.78 -16.61 16.03
CA LEU A 43 -4.53 -16.55 14.77
C LEU A 43 -5.91 -15.88 14.94
N GLU A 44 -6.72 -16.37 15.88
CA GLU A 44 -8.06 -15.83 16.16
C GLU A 44 -8.03 -14.36 16.61
N LYS A 45 -7.07 -14.00 17.46
CA LYS A 45 -6.94 -12.61 17.92
C LYS A 45 -6.48 -11.69 16.79
N ASN A 46 -5.55 -12.15 15.95
CA ASN A 46 -5.09 -11.40 14.78
C ASN A 46 -6.23 -11.21 13.77
N LYS A 47 -7.07 -12.23 13.59
CA LYS A 47 -8.29 -12.18 12.77
C LYS A 47 -9.21 -11.06 13.24
N ILE A 48 -9.59 -11.08 14.52
CA ILE A 48 -10.50 -10.07 15.10
C ILE A 48 -9.91 -8.65 14.98
N LEU A 49 -8.64 -8.47 15.36
CA LEU A 49 -7.98 -7.18 15.34
C LEU A 49 -7.85 -6.62 13.91
N MET A 50 -7.40 -7.44 12.95
CA MET A 50 -7.26 -7.00 11.56
C MET A 50 -8.60 -6.73 10.90
N SER A 51 -9.63 -7.55 11.15
CA SER A 51 -10.97 -7.29 10.62
C SER A 51 -11.52 -5.98 11.16
N SER A 52 -11.46 -5.76 12.47
CA SER A 52 -11.89 -4.50 13.11
C SER A 52 -11.11 -3.28 12.58
N LEU A 53 -9.78 -3.39 12.48
CA LEU A 53 -8.92 -2.34 11.96
C LEU A 53 -9.29 -1.97 10.51
N LEU A 54 -9.46 -2.95 9.64
CA LEU A 54 -9.80 -2.70 8.24
C LEU A 54 -11.22 -2.11 8.10
N ARG A 55 -12.20 -2.64 8.84
CA ARG A 55 -13.57 -2.13 8.86
C ARG A 55 -13.63 -0.68 9.32
N ASN A 56 -12.95 -0.35 10.43
CA ASN A 56 -12.94 1.00 10.98
C ASN A 56 -12.21 2.00 10.08
N LYS A 57 -11.03 1.61 9.57
CA LYS A 57 -10.20 2.50 8.74
C LYS A 57 -10.81 2.79 7.38
N PHE A 58 -11.51 1.83 6.78
CA PHE A 58 -12.11 1.97 5.46
C PHE A 58 -13.63 2.14 5.46
N LYS A 59 -14.25 2.14 6.65
CA LYS A 59 -15.71 2.28 6.85
C LYS A 59 -16.50 1.33 5.95
N THR A 60 -16.14 0.04 5.97
CA THR A 60 -16.66 -0.94 5.03
C THR A 60 -16.77 -2.33 5.63
N ASP A 61 -17.83 -3.04 5.26
CA ASP A 61 -18.03 -4.45 5.58
C ASP A 61 -17.59 -5.39 4.45
N LEU A 62 -17.02 -4.84 3.36
CA LEU A 62 -16.57 -5.59 2.17
C LEU A 62 -15.21 -6.27 2.39
N LEU A 63 -15.02 -6.87 3.56
CA LEU A 63 -13.89 -7.72 3.87
C LEU A 63 -14.26 -9.16 3.48
N TYR A 64 -13.54 -9.73 2.51
CA TYR A 64 -13.61 -11.16 2.26
C TYR A 64 -12.72 -11.86 3.29
N GLU A 65 -13.33 -12.60 4.22
CA GLU A 65 -12.66 -13.33 5.29
C GLU A 65 -12.72 -14.83 5.00
N GLY A 66 -11.57 -15.44 4.71
CA GLY A 66 -11.38 -16.88 4.80
C GLY A 66 -10.81 -17.29 6.16
N ASP A 67 -10.34 -18.53 6.26
CA ASP A 67 -9.76 -19.04 7.51
C ASP A 67 -8.48 -18.29 7.90
N GLN A 68 -7.56 -18.11 6.94
CA GLN A 68 -6.24 -17.48 7.15
C GLN A 68 -5.99 -16.28 6.24
N ILE A 69 -6.96 -15.90 5.40
CA ILE A 69 -6.79 -14.85 4.39
C ILE A 69 -7.89 -13.82 4.54
N MET A 70 -7.52 -12.55 4.62
CA MET A 70 -8.45 -11.44 4.47
C MET A 70 -8.11 -10.63 3.24
N THR A 71 -9.13 -10.29 2.46
CA THR A 71 -8.96 -9.40 1.31
C THR A 71 -9.92 -8.23 1.41
N TYR A 72 -9.37 -7.03 1.33
CA TYR A 72 -10.13 -5.81 1.09
C TYR A 72 -9.87 -5.33 -0.33
N TYR A 73 -10.93 -5.00 -1.06
CA TYR A 73 -10.84 -4.41 -2.39
C TYR A 73 -11.71 -3.15 -2.47
N ARG A 74 -11.08 -2.05 -2.87
CA ARG A 74 -11.76 -0.81 -3.24
C ARG A 74 -11.61 -0.59 -4.74
N ARG A 75 -12.72 -0.52 -5.46
CA ARG A 75 -12.73 -0.19 -6.88
C ARG A 75 -12.23 1.23 -7.09
N GLY A 76 -11.48 1.44 -8.17
CA GLY A 76 -11.06 2.78 -8.60
C GLY A 76 -12.21 3.55 -9.21
N SER A 77 -12.11 4.88 -9.17
CA SER A 77 -12.99 5.81 -9.86
C SER A 77 -12.15 6.74 -10.75
N LEU A 78 -12.81 7.61 -11.52
CA LEU A 78 -12.13 8.62 -12.35
C LEU A 78 -11.12 9.47 -11.56
N TRP A 79 -11.39 9.71 -10.27
CA TRP A 79 -10.56 10.54 -9.39
C TRP A 79 -9.84 9.73 -8.30
N GLY A 80 -10.07 8.42 -8.23
CA GLY A 80 -9.65 7.58 -7.13
C GLY A 80 -8.92 6.32 -7.59
N PHE A 81 -7.74 6.08 -7.04
CA PHE A 81 -7.05 4.81 -7.26
C PHE A 81 -7.82 3.65 -6.59
N ALA A 82 -7.95 2.57 -7.36
CA ALA A 82 -8.29 1.26 -6.85
C ALA A 82 -7.22 0.80 -5.85
N MET A 83 -7.64 -0.01 -4.89
CA MET A 83 -6.79 -0.48 -3.82
C MET A 83 -7.15 -1.92 -3.47
N ARG A 84 -6.13 -2.75 -3.28
CA ARG A 84 -6.25 -4.10 -2.79
C ARG A 84 -5.36 -4.26 -1.57
N ILE A 85 -5.91 -4.79 -0.50
CA ILE A 85 -5.17 -5.17 0.70
C ILE A 85 -5.40 -6.66 0.88
N ILE A 86 -4.32 -7.42 0.93
CA ILE A 86 -4.33 -8.85 1.24
C ILE A 86 -3.62 -9.01 2.57
N VAL A 87 -4.29 -9.65 3.52
CA VAL A 87 -3.73 -10.03 4.81
C VAL A 87 -3.70 -11.55 4.85
N LEU A 88 -2.54 -12.12 5.14
CA LEU A 88 -2.39 -13.54 5.46
C LEU A 88 -2.07 -13.64 6.94
N LEU A 89 -2.76 -14.54 7.62
CA LEU A 89 -2.60 -14.81 9.04
C LEU A 89 -1.95 -16.18 9.19
N ASP A 90 -0.82 -16.23 9.87
CA ASP A 90 0.01 -17.43 10.03
C ASP A 90 0.38 -17.58 11.51
N ASP A 91 -0.45 -18.29 12.27
CA ASP A 91 -0.35 -18.46 13.73
C ASP A 91 -0.07 -17.16 14.50
N GLU A 92 1.21 -16.83 14.71
CA GLU A 92 1.69 -15.66 15.43
C GLU A 92 2.18 -14.51 14.53
N ASP A 93 1.99 -14.64 13.24
CA ASP A 93 2.48 -13.69 12.24
C ASP A 93 1.34 -13.18 11.36
N VAL A 94 1.46 -11.91 10.99
CA VAL A 94 0.54 -11.25 10.08
C VAL A 94 1.36 -10.74 8.90
N LEU A 95 0.95 -11.13 7.69
CA LEU A 95 1.58 -10.70 6.46
C LEU A 95 0.61 -9.81 5.71
N ILE A 96 1.03 -8.59 5.39
CA ILE A 96 0.18 -7.65 4.67
C ILE A 96 0.79 -7.26 3.32
N ASN A 97 -0.03 -7.27 2.29
CA ASN A 97 0.28 -6.67 1.00
C ASN A 97 -0.75 -5.58 0.68
N VAL A 98 -0.26 -4.39 0.34
CA VAL A 98 -1.08 -3.29 -0.15
C VAL A 98 -0.69 -2.99 -1.59
N SER A 99 -1.67 -3.00 -2.49
CA SER A 99 -1.48 -2.64 -3.89
C SER A 99 -2.46 -1.54 -4.30
N ARG A 100 -1.99 -0.55 -5.06
CA ARG A 100 -2.81 0.52 -5.62
C ARG A 100 -2.62 0.62 -7.12
N PHE A 101 -3.73 0.77 -7.84
CA PHE A 101 -3.78 0.81 -9.30
C PHE A 101 -4.94 1.72 -9.73
N ASN A 102 -4.92 2.20 -10.96
CA ASN A 102 -6.04 2.96 -11.52
C ASN A 102 -7.21 2.03 -11.87
N GLN A 103 -8.29 2.60 -12.43
CA GLN A 103 -9.51 1.85 -12.80
C GLN A 103 -9.29 0.74 -13.84
N ILE A 104 -8.21 0.79 -14.64
CA ILE A 104 -7.85 -0.22 -15.64
C ILE A 104 -6.70 -1.14 -15.17
N GLY A 105 -6.33 -1.10 -13.89
CA GLY A 105 -5.31 -2.00 -13.32
C GLY A 105 -3.87 -1.51 -13.46
N ILE A 106 -3.62 -0.31 -13.98
CA ILE A 106 -2.27 0.25 -14.15
C ILE A 106 -1.79 0.88 -12.85
N LYS A 107 -0.57 0.55 -12.44
CA LYS A 107 0.09 1.11 -11.26
C LYS A 107 0.86 2.38 -11.60
N SER A 108 0.77 3.39 -10.75
CA SER A 108 1.58 4.62 -10.87
C SER A 108 3.06 4.34 -10.59
N PRO A 109 4.04 5.05 -11.18
CA PRO A 109 5.45 4.97 -10.80
C PRO A 109 5.73 5.16 -9.30
N PHE A 110 4.82 5.83 -8.59
CA PHE A 110 4.92 6.11 -7.15
C PHE A 110 4.16 5.09 -6.28
N HIS A 111 3.57 4.04 -6.87
CA HIS A 111 2.72 3.11 -6.15
C HIS A 111 3.45 2.44 -4.99
N GLY A 112 4.71 2.04 -5.17
CA GLY A 112 5.51 1.38 -4.15
C GLY A 112 5.65 2.24 -2.89
N VAL A 113 5.95 3.53 -3.05
CA VAL A 113 6.03 4.47 -1.92
C VAL A 113 4.68 4.60 -1.21
N SER A 114 3.59 4.79 -1.96
CA SER A 114 2.27 4.95 -1.38
C SER A 114 1.80 3.69 -0.64
N SER A 115 2.01 2.51 -1.23
CA SER A 115 1.65 1.21 -0.68
C SER A 115 2.43 0.90 0.57
N ASN A 116 3.74 1.18 0.58
CA ASN A 116 4.59 1.01 1.76
C ASN A 116 4.13 1.92 2.90
N LYS A 117 3.81 3.19 2.62
CA LYS A 117 3.27 4.12 3.63
C LYS A 117 1.98 3.60 4.26
N LEU A 118 1.04 3.11 3.45
CA LEU A 118 -0.21 2.55 3.99
C LEU A 118 0.04 1.25 4.76
N SER A 119 0.90 0.36 4.26
CA SER A 119 1.22 -0.89 4.95
C SER A 119 1.81 -0.61 6.34
N ARG A 120 2.76 0.31 6.45
CA ARG A 120 3.32 0.75 7.74
C ARG A 120 2.26 1.32 8.66
N SER A 121 1.41 2.21 8.16
CA SER A 121 0.32 2.76 8.96
C SER A 121 -0.67 1.69 9.44
N LEU A 122 -0.95 0.65 8.65
CA LEU A 122 -1.79 -0.48 9.10
C LEU A 122 -1.11 -1.31 10.19
N ILE A 123 0.21 -1.49 10.11
CA ILE A 123 1.01 -2.19 11.13
C ILE A 123 1.03 -1.38 12.44
N GLU A 124 1.33 -0.08 12.36
CA GLU A 124 1.34 0.82 13.52
C GLU A 124 -0.05 0.89 14.19
N ASP A 125 -1.13 0.94 13.41
CA ASP A 125 -2.49 0.94 13.95
C ASP A 125 -2.83 -0.41 14.62
N PHE A 126 -2.34 -1.53 14.07
CA PHE A 126 -2.52 -2.84 14.67
C PHE A 126 -1.81 -2.95 16.02
N GLU A 127 -0.54 -2.54 16.09
CA GLU A 127 0.26 -2.55 17.33
C GLU A 127 -0.39 -1.68 18.43
N LYS A 128 -1.00 -0.55 18.04
CA LYS A 128 -1.75 0.30 18.97
C LYS A 128 -3.03 -0.36 19.48
N LEU A 129 -3.80 -1.02 18.61
CA LEU A 129 -4.99 -1.78 19.04
C LEU A 129 -4.61 -2.95 19.95
N GLU A 130 -3.50 -3.62 19.65
CA GLU A 130 -3.00 -4.74 20.43
C GLU A 130 -2.59 -4.33 21.86
N THR A 131 -2.01 -3.15 22.01
CA THR A 131 -1.56 -2.58 23.29
C THR A 131 -2.65 -1.81 24.04
N GLY A 132 -3.84 -1.63 23.44
CA GLY A 132 -4.96 -0.90 24.03
C GLY A 132 -4.88 0.62 23.91
N ALA A 133 -3.91 1.15 23.17
CA ALA A 133 -3.65 2.59 23.02
C ALA A 133 -4.62 3.34 22.08
N LEU A 134 -5.62 2.65 21.54
CA LEU A 134 -6.63 3.19 20.61
C LEU A 134 -8.07 3.13 21.17
N MET A 135 -8.23 2.85 22.47
CA MET A 135 -9.52 2.82 23.16
C MET A 135 -9.89 4.13 23.89
N ASP A 136 -9.08 5.18 23.74
CA ASP A 136 -9.30 6.52 24.31
C ASP A 136 -9.76 7.54 23.25
#